data_AF-A0A822XUS0-F1
#
_entry.id   AF-A0A822XUS0-F1
#
_cell.length_a   1.000
_cell.length_b   1.000
_cell.length_c   1.000
_cell.angle_alpha   90.00
_cell.angle_beta   90.00
_cell.angle_gamma   90.00
#
_symmetry.space_group_name_H-M   'P 1'
#
loop_
_entity.id
_entity.type
_entity.pdbx_description
1 polymer ?
#
loop_
_entity_poly.entity_id
_entity_poly.type
_entity_poly.pdbx_seq_one_letter_code
_entity_poly.pdbx_strand_id
1 'polypeptide(L)'
;MVNKAWKIIPRPLLETVLNNHAQHHRVPQPLILHGPRGVGKTSLILHRLLDDWNKGPHVTGYVDFGLAVEDQNHSNQTSPWASWSTCSPPTLPSLRSQLERCLESMVQKGVRLGSIGSQQVFSTLNKWHGLNTALRRILQNNTSYSSTAITVANDKVPTSVLWSRAIFALSARSKTDEIDSLLGLHEKGKLVTLEEASYFREAMLSLRLAKEVLEVQQGWRAKAIAHLNRTGGFSRSLANSATDWPCLLLELLSASAEIDYFQPKLVLNNIDLLRNAILTDESTVSASMYHDSLIYRLIALGVNERCLPVILITSDSYYSYRAYMDFGFPDIFISRETFGWTPQEAKMHMVADYFTASEWVLIAEVLGPNPRHLSELYALKQSSYYNEGTFEDIIDAYLAFLQVTVVNPAMESALSILQQFAIDACNGKISKDRLRFGAPWRHPPHTDNPTMLLEWAKLQLTDFVQSFVKAEFGVNYLADCSLEILDDPSATAMMEVGLLYAQRDPSFIRPVSRGIQRCLVRWLVQEKMKMAFVQSLRYLWQRLVRGRSYRHLMKEAGYK
;
A
#
# COMPACT_ATOMS: atom_id res chain seq x y z
N MET A 1 -21.94 17.05 21.89
CA MET A 1 -21.89 16.03 22.97
C MET A 1 -20.70 15.11 22.69
N VAL A 2 -19.47 15.62 22.85
CA VAL A 2 -18.21 14.96 22.45
C VAL A 2 -17.47 14.42 23.68
N ASN A 3 -18.04 13.44 24.37
CA ASN A 3 -17.40 12.85 25.57
C ASN A 3 -16.98 11.38 25.41
N LYS A 4 -17.15 10.77 24.23
CA LYS A 4 -16.59 9.44 23.99
C LYS A 4 -15.25 9.57 23.28
N ALA A 5 -14.19 9.20 24.00
CA ALA A 5 -12.85 9.07 23.46
C ALA A 5 -12.85 8.13 22.24
N TRP A 6 -11.96 8.38 21.28
CA TRP A 6 -11.79 7.53 20.11
C TRP A 6 -11.55 6.07 20.56
N LYS A 7 -12.23 5.10 19.93
CA LYS A 7 -11.94 3.67 20.18
C LYS A 7 -10.54 3.39 19.62
N ILE A 8 -9.57 3.27 20.52
CA ILE A 8 -8.18 2.96 20.20
C ILE A 8 -7.95 1.52 20.62
N ILE A 9 -7.52 0.67 19.68
CA ILE A 9 -7.10 -0.70 20.01
C ILE A 9 -5.78 -0.58 20.79
N PRO A 10 -5.69 -1.11 22.02
CA PRO A 10 -4.45 -1.04 22.79
C PRO A 10 -3.30 -1.68 22.04
N ARG A 11 -2.15 -1.02 22.03
CA ARG A 11 -0.94 -1.49 21.35
C ARG A 11 -0.51 -2.90 21.75
N PRO A 12 -0.55 -3.32 23.04
CA PRO A 12 -0.19 -4.69 23.42
C PRO A 12 -1.06 -5.74 22.73
N LEU A 13 -2.37 -5.49 22.59
CA LEU A 13 -3.27 -6.39 21.89
C LEU A 13 -2.91 -6.51 20.40
N LEU A 14 -2.56 -5.38 19.77
CA LEU A 14 -2.12 -5.36 18.38
C LEU A 14 -0.82 -6.14 18.18
N GLU A 15 0.16 -5.94 19.07
CA GLU A 15 1.42 -6.68 19.09
C GLU A 15 1.19 -8.18 19.24
N THR A 16 0.29 -8.60 20.14
CA THR A 16 -0.10 -10.01 20.29
C THR A 16 -0.72 -10.56 19.01
N VAL A 17 -1.62 -9.84 18.35
CA VAL A 17 -2.24 -10.32 17.10
C VAL A 17 -1.21 -10.44 15.97
N LEU A 18 -0.33 -9.46 15.82
CA LEU A 18 0.73 -9.48 14.81
C LEU A 18 1.71 -10.61 15.07
N ASN A 19 2.15 -10.81 16.32
CA ASN A 19 3.02 -11.91 16.70
C ASN A 19 2.34 -13.26 16.50
N ASN A 20 1.08 -13.43 16.91
CA ASN A 20 0.36 -14.66 16.69
C ASN A 20 0.26 -14.97 15.19
N HIS A 21 -0.09 -13.98 14.35
CA HIS A 21 -0.15 -14.19 12.90
C HIS A 21 1.21 -14.56 12.32
N ALA A 22 2.26 -13.85 12.72
CA ALA A 22 3.63 -14.12 12.29
C ALA A 22 4.11 -15.50 12.74
N GLN A 23 3.86 -15.94 13.97
CA GLN A 23 4.38 -17.22 14.48
C GLN A 23 3.89 -18.47 13.73
N HIS A 24 2.81 -18.36 12.95
CA HIS A 24 2.38 -19.48 12.11
C HIS A 24 3.33 -19.64 10.91
N HIS A 25 3.65 -20.89 10.55
CA HIS A 25 4.43 -21.18 9.33
C HIS A 25 3.56 -21.05 8.06
N ARG A 26 2.25 -21.29 8.17
CA ARG A 26 1.26 -21.09 7.10
C ARG A 26 -0.06 -20.56 7.64
N VAL A 27 -0.72 -19.70 6.87
CA VAL A 27 -1.98 -19.04 7.21
C VAL A 27 -2.97 -19.11 6.04
N PRO A 28 -4.29 -19.15 6.32
CA PRO A 28 -5.29 -19.18 5.27
C PRO A 28 -5.56 -17.79 4.64
N GLN A 29 -5.19 -16.71 5.33
CA GLN A 29 -5.56 -15.34 4.95
C GLN A 29 -4.42 -14.37 5.27
N PRO A 30 -4.15 -13.39 4.39
CA PRO A 30 -3.26 -12.28 4.71
C PRO A 30 -3.88 -11.36 5.78
N LEU A 31 -3.02 -10.67 6.53
CA LEU A 31 -3.41 -9.67 7.52
C LEU A 31 -3.22 -8.27 6.94
N ILE A 32 -4.24 -7.42 7.03
CA ILE A 32 -4.11 -5.99 6.71
C ILE A 32 -3.98 -5.21 8.02
N LEU A 33 -2.86 -4.51 8.18
CA LEU A 33 -2.65 -3.52 9.23
C LEU A 33 -2.89 -2.12 8.66
N HIS A 34 -4.03 -1.53 8.99
CA HIS A 34 -4.39 -0.18 8.54
C HIS A 34 -4.42 0.82 9.70
N GLY A 35 -4.32 2.10 9.38
CA GLY A 35 -4.47 3.18 10.35
C GLY A 35 -4.09 4.53 9.73
N PRO A 36 -4.49 5.65 10.32
CA PRO A 36 -4.08 6.97 9.85
C PRO A 36 -2.56 7.12 9.75
N ARG A 37 -2.09 8.11 8.98
CA ARG A 37 -0.65 8.42 8.91
C ARG A 37 -0.14 8.94 10.26
N GLY A 38 1.13 8.63 10.56
CA GLY A 38 1.78 9.09 11.80
C GLY A 38 1.47 8.27 13.06
N VAL A 39 0.66 7.21 12.97
CA VAL A 39 0.28 6.37 14.14
C VAL A 39 1.33 5.31 14.53
N GLY A 40 2.50 5.31 13.89
CA GLY A 40 3.62 4.43 14.26
C GLY A 40 3.54 2.97 13.78
N LYS A 41 2.77 2.67 12.71
CA LYS A 41 2.69 1.33 12.09
C LYS A 41 4.08 0.77 11.70
N THR A 42 4.81 1.54 10.91
CA THR A 42 6.14 1.17 10.41
C THR A 42 7.12 1.00 11.58
N SER A 43 7.15 1.97 12.49
CA SER A 43 8.04 1.94 13.66
C SER A 43 7.75 0.75 14.58
N LEU A 44 6.48 0.37 14.73
CA LEU A 44 6.09 -0.82 15.48
C LEU A 44 6.71 -2.08 14.87
N ILE A 45 6.61 -2.23 13.55
CA ILE A 45 7.16 -3.39 12.85
C ILE A 45 8.68 -3.38 12.92
N LEU A 46 9.32 -2.30 12.46
CA LEU A 46 10.78 -2.22 12.33
C LEU A 46 11.52 -2.33 13.66
N HIS A 47 11.07 -1.61 14.69
CA HIS A 47 11.84 -1.48 15.94
C HIS A 47 11.39 -2.40 17.06
N ARG A 48 10.24 -3.09 16.93
CA ARG A 48 9.76 -3.99 17.99
C ARG A 48 9.53 -5.42 17.55
N LEU A 49 9.13 -5.64 16.30
CA LEU A 49 8.67 -6.96 15.86
C LEU A 49 9.66 -7.63 14.90
N LEU A 50 10.29 -6.87 14.01
CA LEU A 50 11.11 -7.40 12.93
C LEU A 50 12.37 -8.13 13.43
N ASP A 51 13.01 -7.63 14.48
CA ASP A 51 14.18 -8.29 15.07
C ASP A 51 13.82 -9.66 15.63
N ASP A 52 12.68 -9.76 16.32
CA ASP A 52 12.18 -11.03 16.86
C ASP A 52 11.73 -11.97 15.73
N TRP A 53 11.10 -11.44 14.68
CA TRP A 53 10.67 -12.22 13.51
C TRP A 53 11.82 -12.67 12.60
N ASN A 54 13.06 -12.24 12.85
CA ASN A 54 14.26 -12.71 12.18
C ASN A 54 15.12 -13.64 13.04
N LYS A 55 14.70 -13.93 14.28
CA LYS A 55 15.35 -14.96 15.11
C LYS A 55 14.97 -16.35 14.57
N GLY A 56 15.96 -17.22 14.36
CA GLY A 56 15.77 -18.55 13.78
C GLY A 56 14.68 -19.35 14.51
N PRO A 57 13.80 -20.10 13.81
CA PRO A 57 13.81 -20.52 12.39
C PRO A 57 13.15 -19.52 11.41
N HIS A 58 12.88 -18.30 11.84
CA HIS A 58 12.06 -17.35 11.10
C HIS A 58 12.88 -16.52 10.08
N VAL A 59 12.30 -16.30 8.90
CA VAL A 59 12.87 -15.43 7.86
C VAL A 59 11.83 -14.40 7.45
N THR A 60 12.08 -13.13 7.71
CA THR A 60 11.13 -12.06 7.33
C THR A 60 11.65 -11.27 6.14
N GLY A 61 10.86 -11.23 5.07
CA GLY A 61 10.99 -10.25 4.00
C GLY A 61 10.23 -8.99 4.36
N TYR A 62 10.90 -7.85 4.31
CA TYR A 62 10.28 -6.53 4.51
C TYR A 62 10.48 -5.71 3.24
N VAL A 63 9.37 -5.29 2.62
CA VAL A 63 9.36 -4.41 1.44
C VAL A 63 8.63 -3.14 1.81
N ASP A 64 9.28 -1.99 1.62
CA ASP A 64 8.64 -0.70 1.80
C ASP A 64 8.62 0.07 0.49
N PHE A 65 7.44 0.13 -0.13
CA PHE A 65 7.25 0.84 -1.39
C PHE A 65 7.39 2.36 -1.22
N GLY A 66 7.34 2.89 0.01
CA GLY A 66 7.54 4.31 0.31
C GLY A 66 8.98 4.80 0.15
N LEU A 67 9.98 3.91 0.32
CA LEU A 67 11.40 4.26 0.16
C LEU A 67 11.71 4.77 -1.26
N ALA A 68 11.05 4.19 -2.27
CA ALA A 68 11.23 4.61 -3.66
C ALA A 68 10.81 6.07 -3.92
N VAL A 69 9.97 6.64 -3.05
CA VAL A 69 9.54 8.03 -3.11
C VAL A 69 10.49 8.95 -2.33
N GLU A 70 11.08 8.45 -1.24
CA GLU A 70 12.08 9.19 -0.45
C GLU A 70 13.40 9.36 -1.22
N ASP A 71 13.85 8.35 -1.98
CA ASP A 71 15.06 8.46 -2.80
C ASP A 71 14.95 9.51 -3.93
N GLN A 72 13.73 9.85 -4.37
CA GLN A 72 13.48 10.87 -5.40
C GLN A 72 13.43 12.29 -4.82
N ASN A 73 13.15 12.43 -3.52
CA ASN A 73 13.08 13.70 -2.83
C ASN A 73 14.33 13.83 -1.94
N HIS A 74 15.34 14.58 -2.38
CA HIS A 74 16.64 14.75 -1.71
C HIS A 74 16.62 15.38 -0.29
N SER A 75 15.51 15.32 0.45
CA SER A 75 15.45 15.75 1.85
C SER A 75 15.22 14.55 2.77
N ASN A 76 16.12 14.38 3.75
CA ASN A 76 15.95 13.54 4.95
C ASN A 76 14.76 14.00 5.85
N GLN A 77 13.76 14.67 5.28
CA GLN A 77 12.64 15.26 6.00
C GLN A 77 11.47 14.29 6.02
N THR A 78 11.09 13.88 7.23
CA THR A 78 9.80 13.33 7.65
C THR A 78 8.77 13.10 6.52
N SER A 79 8.50 11.85 6.17
CA SER A 79 7.56 11.43 5.11
C SER A 79 6.24 12.24 5.16
N PRO A 80 5.61 12.69 4.06
CA PRO A 80 4.52 13.68 4.10
C PRO A 80 3.27 13.22 4.88
N TRP A 81 2.60 14.17 5.55
CA TRP A 81 1.30 13.95 6.22
C TRP A 81 0.17 13.72 5.20
N ALA A 82 0.27 14.36 4.04
CA ALA A 82 -0.61 14.13 2.90
C ALA A 82 -0.44 12.72 2.34
N SER A 83 -1.43 12.23 1.59
CA SER A 83 -1.35 10.96 0.88
C SER A 83 -0.19 10.95 -0.11
N TRP A 84 0.32 9.76 -0.43
CA TRP A 84 1.36 9.62 -1.45
C TRP A 84 0.85 9.97 -2.86
N SER A 85 -0.48 10.06 -3.05
CA SER A 85 -1.11 10.52 -4.28
C SER A 85 -0.74 11.95 -4.68
N THR A 86 -0.29 12.78 -3.73
CA THR A 86 0.14 14.16 -4.00
C THR A 86 1.63 14.28 -4.32
N CYS A 87 2.41 13.21 -4.11
CA CYS A 87 3.81 13.13 -4.49
C CYS A 87 3.94 12.59 -5.91
N SER A 88 5.08 12.87 -6.56
CA SER A 88 5.44 12.19 -7.79
C SER A 88 5.39 10.67 -7.57
N PRO A 89 4.52 9.93 -8.28
CA PRO A 89 4.38 8.51 -8.04
C PRO A 89 5.65 7.76 -8.43
N PRO A 90 6.04 6.73 -7.67
CA PRO A 90 7.16 5.88 -8.05
C PRO A 90 6.84 5.10 -9.33
N THR A 91 7.88 4.62 -10.01
CA THR A 91 7.71 3.83 -11.23
C THR A 91 7.35 2.38 -10.89
N LEU A 92 6.39 1.80 -11.62
CA LEU A 92 5.98 0.41 -11.41
C LEU A 92 7.14 -0.60 -11.55
N PRO A 93 8.05 -0.48 -12.54
CA PRO A 93 9.20 -1.37 -12.64
C PRO A 93 10.12 -1.34 -11.41
N SER A 94 10.29 -0.17 -10.78
CA SER A 94 11.09 -0.02 -9.57
C SER A 94 10.46 -0.76 -8.38
N LEU A 95 9.17 -0.52 -8.13
CA LEU A 95 8.43 -1.18 -7.05
C LEU A 95 8.37 -2.70 -7.24
N ARG A 96 8.08 -3.14 -8.48
CA ARG A 96 8.10 -4.55 -8.86
C ARG A 96 9.47 -5.17 -8.58
N SER A 97 10.54 -4.52 -9.00
CA SER A 97 11.90 -5.01 -8.78
C SER A 97 12.25 -5.10 -7.28
N GLN A 98 11.76 -4.18 -6.46
CA GLN A 98 11.95 -4.21 -5.00
C GLN A 98 11.27 -5.44 -4.37
N LEU A 99 10.03 -5.73 -4.77
CA LEU A 99 9.30 -6.92 -4.34
C LEU A 99 10.00 -8.21 -4.79
N GLU A 100 10.34 -8.30 -6.08
CA GLU A 100 11.00 -9.47 -6.66
C GLU A 100 12.35 -9.74 -5.99
N ARG A 101 13.19 -8.72 -5.79
CA ARG A 101 14.48 -8.86 -5.09
C ARG A 101 14.33 -9.36 -3.66
N CYS A 102 13.32 -8.89 -2.94
CA CYS A 102 13.05 -9.35 -1.57
C CYS A 102 12.66 -10.83 -1.56
N LEU A 103 11.71 -11.23 -2.41
CA LEU A 103 11.26 -12.61 -2.53
C LEU A 103 12.37 -13.55 -3.01
N GLU A 104 13.17 -13.11 -3.98
CA GLU A 104 14.35 -13.85 -4.46
C GLU A 104 15.35 -14.08 -3.33
N SER A 105 15.63 -13.05 -2.52
CA SER A 105 16.52 -13.19 -1.35
C SER A 105 15.98 -14.18 -0.32
N MET A 106 14.67 -14.18 -0.06
CA MET A 106 14.04 -15.15 0.84
C MET A 106 14.14 -16.58 0.29
N VAL A 107 13.88 -16.78 -1.00
CA VAL A 107 13.98 -18.08 -1.65
C VAL A 107 15.43 -18.57 -1.66
N GLN A 108 16.40 -17.69 -1.91
CA GLN A 108 17.82 -18.01 -1.80
C GLN A 108 18.19 -18.49 -0.39
N LYS A 109 17.66 -17.87 0.67
CA LYS A 109 17.81 -18.38 2.05
C LYS A 109 17.20 -19.77 2.20
N GLY A 110 16.01 -20.01 1.65
CA GLY A 110 15.38 -21.34 1.63
C GLY A 110 16.21 -22.40 0.91
N VAL A 111 16.87 -22.05 -0.20
CA VAL A 111 17.81 -22.94 -0.90
C VAL A 111 19.06 -23.21 -0.06
N ARG A 112 19.64 -22.19 0.58
CA ARG A 112 20.81 -22.35 1.48
C ARG A 112 20.52 -23.18 2.74
N LEU A 113 19.25 -23.29 3.10
CA LEU A 113 18.75 -24.18 4.16
C LEU A 113 18.32 -25.54 3.60
N GLY A 114 18.41 -25.80 2.29
CA GLY A 114 17.95 -27.05 1.70
C GLY A 114 16.44 -27.28 1.73
N SER A 115 15.65 -26.30 2.17
CA SER A 115 14.18 -26.36 2.16
C SER A 115 13.61 -26.28 0.74
N ILE A 116 14.34 -25.64 -0.18
CA ILE A 116 13.93 -25.42 -1.58
C ILE A 116 14.89 -26.16 -2.53
N GLY A 117 14.36 -27.12 -3.29
CA GLY A 117 15.12 -27.93 -4.26
C GLY A 117 14.74 -27.72 -5.72
N SER A 118 15.61 -28.15 -6.64
CA SER A 118 15.40 -28.12 -8.11
C SER A 118 14.05 -28.70 -8.54
N GLN A 119 13.69 -29.87 -8.01
CA GLN A 119 12.43 -30.55 -8.33
C GLN A 119 11.19 -29.77 -7.88
N GLN A 120 11.25 -29.09 -6.73
CA GLN A 120 10.15 -28.26 -6.25
C GLN A 120 9.94 -27.03 -7.14
N VAL A 121 11.03 -26.40 -7.61
CA VAL A 121 10.97 -25.29 -8.57
C VAL A 121 10.31 -25.76 -9.86
N PHE A 122 10.73 -26.90 -10.39
CA PHE A 122 10.14 -27.50 -11.59
C PHE A 122 8.65 -27.80 -11.41
N SER A 123 8.26 -28.50 -10.33
CA SER A 123 6.87 -28.90 -10.12
C SER A 123 5.94 -27.70 -9.94
N THR A 124 6.39 -26.69 -9.19
CA THR A 124 5.62 -25.46 -8.93
C THR A 124 5.42 -24.68 -10.22
N LEU A 125 6.47 -24.54 -11.04
CA LEU A 125 6.36 -23.87 -12.33
C LEU A 125 5.48 -24.65 -13.32
N ASN A 126 5.67 -25.98 -13.42
CA ASN A 126 4.94 -26.83 -14.36
C ASN A 126 3.44 -26.96 -14.04
N LYS A 127 3.04 -26.73 -12.77
CA LYS A 127 1.64 -26.71 -12.35
C LYS A 127 0.83 -25.62 -13.06
N TRP A 128 1.44 -24.45 -13.30
CA TRP A 128 0.75 -23.28 -13.85
C TRP A 128 1.17 -22.94 -15.28
N HIS A 129 2.34 -23.40 -15.74
CA HIS A 129 2.94 -22.98 -17.00
C HIS A 129 3.21 -24.16 -17.95
N GLY A 130 2.87 -23.96 -19.24
CA GLY A 130 3.31 -24.85 -20.32
C GLY A 130 4.78 -24.63 -20.66
N LEU A 131 5.66 -25.51 -20.19
CA LEU A 131 7.12 -25.31 -20.27
C LEU A 131 7.75 -25.69 -21.61
N ASN A 132 7.16 -26.65 -22.35
CA ASN A 132 7.80 -27.30 -23.50
C ASN A 132 8.31 -26.31 -24.55
N THR A 133 7.46 -25.37 -24.98
CA THR A 133 7.81 -24.42 -26.04
C THR A 133 8.88 -23.42 -25.59
N ALA A 134 8.81 -22.96 -24.34
CA ALA A 134 9.79 -22.03 -23.78
C ALA A 134 11.16 -22.70 -23.62
N LEU A 135 11.20 -23.92 -23.06
CA LEU A 135 12.45 -24.69 -22.88
C LEU A 135 13.11 -25.02 -24.21
N ARG A 136 12.34 -25.41 -25.23
CA ARG A 136 12.88 -25.66 -26.59
C ARG A 136 13.51 -24.40 -27.16
N ARG A 137 12.88 -23.24 -27.01
CA ARG A 137 13.41 -21.96 -27.48
C ARG A 137 14.69 -21.55 -26.75
N ILE A 138 14.75 -21.75 -25.43
CA ILE A 138 15.96 -21.48 -24.64
C ILE A 138 17.11 -22.39 -25.11
N LEU A 139 16.85 -23.69 -25.29
CA LEU A 139 17.84 -24.64 -25.78
C LEU A 139 18.34 -24.32 -27.20
N GLN A 140 17.45 -23.91 -28.10
CA GLN A 140 17.79 -23.53 -29.48
C GLN A 140 18.67 -22.28 -29.56
N ASN A 141 18.37 -21.27 -28.74
CA ASN A 141 19.17 -20.05 -28.67
C ASN A 141 20.59 -20.29 -28.12
N ASN A 142 20.81 -21.42 -27.43
CA ASN A 142 22.08 -21.77 -26.79
C ASN A 142 23.02 -22.60 -27.69
N THR A 143 22.55 -23.14 -28.81
CA THR A 143 23.39 -23.91 -29.75
C THR A 143 23.90 -23.01 -30.87
N SER A 144 25.14 -22.54 -30.78
CA SER A 144 25.83 -21.73 -31.81
C SER A 144 26.23 -22.50 -33.07
N TYR A 145 25.85 -23.77 -33.21
CA TYR A 145 26.13 -24.58 -34.38
C TYR A 145 24.84 -24.94 -35.10
N SER A 146 24.75 -24.48 -36.35
CA SER A 146 23.87 -25.02 -37.38
C SER A 146 23.81 -26.54 -37.30
N SER A 147 22.69 -27.07 -36.83
CA SER A 147 22.25 -28.38 -37.24
C SER A 147 20.73 -28.42 -37.28
N THR A 148 20.23 -28.34 -38.51
CA THR A 148 18.92 -28.77 -39.01
C THR A 148 18.55 -30.23 -38.64
N ALA A 149 19.30 -30.88 -37.74
CA ALA A 149 19.08 -32.24 -37.24
C ALA A 149 18.34 -32.29 -35.89
N ILE A 150 18.30 -31.20 -35.10
CA ILE A 150 17.53 -31.16 -33.82
C ILE A 150 16.05 -30.83 -34.05
N THR A 151 15.71 -30.24 -35.20
CA THR A 151 14.36 -29.75 -35.52
C THR A 151 13.36 -30.85 -35.88
N VAL A 152 13.79 -32.07 -36.21
CA VAL A 152 12.88 -33.12 -36.73
C VAL A 152 12.72 -34.33 -35.78
N ALA A 153 13.60 -34.50 -34.78
CA ALA A 153 13.68 -35.78 -34.05
C ALA A 153 13.02 -35.85 -32.66
N ASN A 154 12.37 -34.80 -32.12
CA ASN A 154 12.07 -34.76 -30.68
C ASN A 154 10.67 -34.28 -30.24
N ASP A 155 9.60 -34.53 -31.01
CA ASP A 155 8.24 -34.18 -30.57
C ASP A 155 7.71 -34.99 -29.38
N LYS A 156 8.44 -36.02 -28.91
CA LYS A 156 8.04 -36.89 -27.79
C LYS A 156 8.89 -36.76 -26.51
N VAL A 157 9.78 -35.77 -26.40
CA VAL A 157 10.62 -35.63 -25.19
C VAL A 157 9.78 -35.14 -24.00
N PRO A 158 9.79 -35.84 -22.85
CA PRO A 158 9.12 -35.39 -21.64
C PRO A 158 9.65 -34.03 -21.17
N THR A 159 8.77 -33.21 -20.61
CA THR A 159 9.10 -31.86 -20.12
C THR A 159 10.21 -31.88 -19.07
N SER A 160 10.25 -32.90 -18.21
CA SER A 160 11.32 -33.10 -17.21
C SER A 160 12.70 -33.31 -17.83
N VAL A 161 12.78 -33.98 -18.99
CA VAL A 161 14.03 -34.20 -19.73
C VAL A 161 14.48 -32.91 -20.43
N LEU A 162 13.54 -32.11 -20.93
CA LEU A 162 13.87 -30.77 -21.46
C LEU A 162 14.37 -29.84 -20.36
N TRP A 163 13.78 -29.93 -19.16
CA TRP A 163 14.20 -29.17 -17.99
C TRP A 163 15.63 -29.51 -17.56
N SER A 164 15.96 -30.79 -17.39
CA SER A 164 17.31 -31.21 -17.00
C SER A 164 18.37 -30.83 -18.04
N ARG A 165 18.06 -30.96 -19.34
CA ARG A 165 18.93 -30.48 -20.42
C ARG A 165 19.16 -28.98 -20.37
N ALA A 166 18.11 -28.20 -20.07
CA ALA A 166 18.21 -26.74 -19.96
C ALA A 166 19.03 -26.32 -18.74
N ILE A 167 18.87 -26.99 -17.58
CA ILE A 167 19.73 -26.77 -16.41
C ILE A 167 21.19 -27.08 -16.74
N PHE A 168 21.47 -28.20 -17.40
CA PHE A 168 22.83 -28.56 -17.79
C PHE A 168 23.45 -27.51 -18.73
N ALA A 169 22.70 -27.06 -19.73
CA ALA A 169 23.14 -25.99 -20.64
C ALA A 169 23.37 -24.66 -19.90
N LEU A 170 22.51 -24.31 -18.93
CA LEU A 170 22.64 -23.09 -18.13
C LEU A 170 23.84 -23.18 -17.16
N SER A 171 24.09 -24.35 -16.59
CA SER A 171 25.26 -24.63 -15.74
C SER A 171 26.56 -24.44 -16.50
N ALA A 172 26.63 -24.88 -17.76
CA ALA A 172 27.81 -24.72 -18.60
C ALA A 172 28.09 -23.24 -18.97
N ARG A 173 27.06 -22.38 -18.94
CA ARG A 173 27.15 -20.94 -19.23
C ARG A 173 27.37 -20.08 -18.00
N SER A 174 26.90 -20.52 -16.84
CA SER A 174 26.94 -19.75 -15.61
C SER A 174 28.34 -19.78 -15.00
N LYS A 175 28.81 -18.65 -14.49
CA LYS A 175 30.03 -18.61 -13.69
C LYS A 175 29.75 -19.29 -12.35
N THR A 176 30.34 -20.45 -12.13
CA THR A 176 30.19 -21.23 -10.88
C THR A 176 30.53 -20.39 -9.66
N ASP A 177 31.54 -19.52 -9.77
CA ASP A 177 32.01 -18.65 -8.68
C ASP A 177 30.95 -17.63 -8.23
N GLU A 178 30.09 -17.17 -9.15
CA GLU A 178 29.00 -16.24 -8.83
C GLU A 178 27.91 -16.95 -8.01
N ILE A 179 27.58 -18.19 -8.37
CA ILE A 179 26.60 -19.02 -7.66
C ILE A 179 27.15 -19.44 -6.29
N ASP A 180 28.44 -19.76 -6.21
CA ASP A 180 29.10 -20.16 -4.96
C ASP A 180 29.19 -19.00 -3.96
N SER A 181 29.46 -17.79 -4.46
CA SER A 181 29.37 -16.55 -3.67
C SER A 181 27.95 -16.31 -3.18
N LEU A 182 26.94 -16.46 -4.05
CA LEU A 182 25.53 -16.34 -3.69
C LEU A 182 25.03 -17.44 -2.74
N LEU A 183 25.73 -18.57 -2.61
CA LEU A 183 25.40 -19.63 -1.67
C LEU A 183 26.17 -19.53 -0.35
N GLY A 184 27.18 -18.65 -0.27
CA GLY A 184 28.04 -18.51 0.91
C GLY A 184 28.87 -19.76 1.18
N LEU A 185 29.17 -20.58 0.16
CA LEU A 185 29.85 -21.87 0.32
C LEU A 185 31.30 -21.74 0.82
N HIS A 186 31.87 -20.53 0.79
CA HIS A 186 33.21 -20.21 1.28
C HIS A 186 33.22 -19.45 2.64
N GLU A 187 32.06 -19.24 3.28
CA GLU A 187 32.00 -18.57 4.58
C GLU A 187 32.62 -19.44 5.69
N LYS A 188 33.50 -18.84 6.49
CA LYS A 188 34.20 -19.53 7.59
C LYS A 188 33.18 -20.04 8.62
N GLY A 189 33.01 -21.36 8.71
CA GLY A 189 32.20 -22.01 9.75
C GLY A 189 31.13 -22.99 9.24
N LYS A 190 30.86 -23.05 7.93
CA LYS A 190 29.86 -23.97 7.34
C LYS A 190 30.57 -25.12 6.60
N LEU A 191 30.58 -26.33 7.19
CA LEU A 191 31.00 -27.55 6.49
C LEU A 191 29.82 -28.04 5.64
N VAL A 192 29.81 -27.67 4.36
CA VAL A 192 28.86 -28.19 3.37
C VAL A 192 29.57 -29.28 2.58
N THR A 193 28.96 -30.46 2.46
CA THR A 193 29.52 -31.55 1.66
C THR A 193 29.50 -31.18 0.17
N LEU A 194 30.38 -31.80 -0.63
CA LEU A 194 30.42 -31.57 -2.09
C LEU A 194 29.07 -31.89 -2.75
N GLU A 195 28.39 -32.92 -2.25
CA GLU A 195 27.07 -33.35 -2.74
C GLU A 195 25.99 -32.31 -2.42
N GLU A 196 25.90 -31.83 -1.19
CA GLU A 196 24.97 -30.75 -0.80
C GLU A 196 25.21 -29.46 -1.59
N ALA A 197 26.48 -29.09 -1.80
CA ALA A 197 26.83 -27.94 -2.62
C ALA A 197 26.33 -28.10 -4.06
N SER A 198 26.40 -29.31 -4.63
CA SER A 198 25.87 -29.59 -5.96
C SER A 198 24.34 -29.45 -6.03
N TYR A 199 23.62 -29.93 -5.00
CA TYR A 199 22.16 -29.79 -4.91
C TYR A 199 21.73 -28.32 -4.78
N PHE A 200 22.42 -27.52 -3.97
CA PHE A 200 22.13 -26.09 -3.84
C PHE A 200 22.40 -25.32 -5.13
N ARG A 201 23.48 -25.65 -5.84
CA ARG A 201 23.77 -25.08 -7.16
C ARG A 201 22.68 -25.42 -8.17
N GLU A 202 22.24 -26.67 -8.21
CA GLU A 202 21.16 -27.09 -9.10
C GLU A 202 19.85 -26.35 -8.81
N ALA A 203 19.49 -26.18 -7.54
CA ALA A 203 18.32 -25.41 -7.12
C ALA A 203 18.41 -23.93 -7.53
N MET A 204 19.58 -23.30 -7.38
CA MET A 204 19.82 -21.93 -7.82
C MET A 204 19.73 -21.78 -9.35
N LEU A 205 20.29 -22.72 -10.10
CA LEU A 205 20.16 -22.77 -11.57
C LEU A 205 18.72 -22.98 -12.00
N SER A 206 17.96 -23.80 -11.27
CA SER A 206 16.54 -24.04 -11.51
C SER A 206 15.71 -22.76 -11.36
N LEU A 207 16.01 -21.94 -10.34
CA LEU A 207 15.35 -20.65 -10.14
C LEU A 207 15.67 -19.66 -11.27
N ARG A 208 16.94 -19.60 -11.71
CA ARG A 208 17.34 -18.78 -12.86
C ARG A 208 16.62 -19.23 -14.14
N LEU A 209 16.58 -20.54 -14.39
CA LEU A 209 15.88 -21.11 -15.54
C LEU A 209 14.37 -20.83 -15.49
N ALA A 210 13.75 -20.93 -14.32
CA ALA A 210 12.33 -20.60 -14.15
C ALA A 210 12.04 -19.14 -14.52
N LYS A 211 12.91 -18.21 -14.11
CA LYS A 211 12.81 -16.79 -14.48
C LYS A 211 12.96 -16.59 -15.99
N GLU A 212 13.96 -17.19 -16.63
CA GLU A 212 14.13 -17.14 -18.09
C GLU A 212 12.91 -17.68 -18.86
N VAL A 213 12.32 -18.78 -18.38
CA VAL A 213 11.10 -19.35 -18.97
C VAL A 213 9.95 -18.34 -18.92
N LEU A 214 9.73 -17.70 -17.77
CA LEU A 214 8.66 -16.70 -17.62
C LEU A 214 8.92 -15.47 -18.48
N GLU A 215 10.17 -15.02 -18.60
CA GLU A 215 10.54 -13.90 -19.48
C GLU A 215 10.25 -14.21 -20.95
N VAL A 216 10.55 -15.43 -21.42
CA VAL A 216 10.20 -15.88 -22.77
C VAL A 216 8.68 -15.86 -22.98
N GLN A 217 7.91 -16.35 -22.00
CA GLN A 217 6.45 -16.36 -22.07
C GLN A 217 5.86 -14.93 -22.01
N GLN A 218 6.42 -14.04 -21.21
CA GLN A 218 6.04 -12.63 -21.14
C GLN A 218 6.32 -11.94 -22.48
N GLY A 219 7.43 -12.26 -23.13
CA GLY A 219 7.77 -11.78 -24.47
C GLY A 219 6.74 -12.14 -25.54
N TRP A 220 6.06 -13.30 -25.42
CA TRP A 220 4.96 -13.66 -26.33
C TRP A 220 3.72 -12.77 -26.15
N ARG A 221 3.54 -12.18 -24.97
CA ARG A 221 2.39 -11.35 -24.60
C ARG A 221 2.63 -9.85 -24.75
N ALA A 222 3.86 -9.42 -25.02
CA ALA A 222 4.26 -8.01 -25.07
C ALA A 222 3.36 -7.15 -25.98
N LYS A 223 3.03 -7.63 -27.20
CA LYS A 223 2.14 -6.90 -28.13
C LYS A 223 0.72 -6.75 -27.59
N ALA A 224 0.20 -7.76 -26.89
CA ALA A 224 -1.12 -7.72 -26.29
C ALA A 224 -1.16 -6.77 -25.09
N ILE A 225 -0.09 -6.73 -24.29
CA ILE A 225 0.06 -5.80 -23.17
C ILE A 225 0.13 -4.35 -23.70
N ALA A 226 0.94 -4.09 -24.73
CA ALA A 226 1.00 -2.79 -25.39
C ALA A 226 -0.37 -2.33 -25.89
N HIS A 227 -1.10 -3.20 -26.59
CA HIS A 227 -2.46 -2.90 -27.05
C HIS A 227 -3.43 -2.64 -25.88
N LEU A 228 -3.37 -3.44 -24.81
CA LEU A 228 -4.20 -3.29 -23.63
C LEU A 228 -3.98 -1.92 -22.96
N ASN A 229 -2.71 -1.54 -22.74
CA ASN A 229 -2.36 -0.27 -22.10
C ASN A 229 -2.80 0.94 -22.95
N ARG A 230 -2.71 0.85 -24.29
CA ARG A 230 -3.17 1.91 -25.20
C ARG A 230 -4.69 2.07 -25.23
N THR A 231 -5.42 0.96 -25.11
CA THR A 231 -6.89 0.95 -25.17
C THR A 231 -7.55 1.17 -23.81
N GLY A 232 -6.78 1.10 -22.71
CA GLY A 232 -7.33 1.17 -21.35
C GLY A 232 -8.22 -0.03 -21.00
N GLY A 233 -8.06 -1.15 -21.71
CA GLY A 233 -8.86 -2.35 -21.51
C GLY A 233 -8.47 -3.14 -20.26
N PHE A 234 -9.24 -4.18 -19.93
CA PHE A 234 -8.94 -5.10 -18.84
C PHE A 234 -8.74 -6.53 -19.35
N SER A 235 -7.72 -7.21 -18.83
CA SER A 235 -7.46 -8.63 -19.11
C SER A 235 -6.84 -9.31 -17.91
N ARG A 236 -7.59 -10.26 -17.34
CA ARG A 236 -7.14 -11.06 -16.19
C ARG A 236 -5.93 -11.93 -16.52
N SER A 237 -5.86 -12.51 -17.71
CA SER A 237 -4.75 -13.38 -18.11
C SER A 237 -3.44 -12.61 -18.26
N LEU A 238 -3.50 -11.39 -18.83
CA LEU A 238 -2.34 -10.52 -18.94
C LEU A 238 -1.91 -9.97 -17.56
N ALA A 239 -2.87 -9.63 -16.70
CA ALA A 239 -2.59 -9.20 -15.33
C ALA A 239 -1.90 -10.30 -14.51
N ASN A 240 -2.43 -11.53 -14.56
CA ASN A 240 -1.80 -12.68 -13.93
C ASN A 240 -0.40 -12.91 -14.50
N SER A 241 -0.22 -12.81 -15.82
CA SER A 241 1.10 -12.99 -16.42
C SER A 241 2.14 -11.99 -15.89
N ALA A 242 1.73 -10.76 -15.57
CA ALA A 242 2.63 -9.76 -15.02
C ALA A 242 3.09 -10.08 -13.59
N THR A 243 2.31 -10.87 -12.84
CA THR A 243 2.57 -11.25 -11.44
C THR A 243 3.09 -12.68 -11.28
N ASP A 244 3.39 -13.39 -12.37
CA ASP A 244 3.79 -14.80 -12.33
C ASP A 244 5.06 -15.05 -11.51
N TRP A 245 6.10 -14.24 -11.71
CA TRP A 245 7.35 -14.40 -10.97
C TRP A 245 7.20 -14.23 -9.46
N PRO A 246 6.67 -13.09 -8.94
CA PRO A 246 6.46 -12.96 -7.50
C PRO A 246 5.50 -14.01 -6.94
N CYS A 247 4.47 -14.43 -7.67
CA CYS A 247 3.55 -15.47 -7.21
C CYS A 247 4.20 -16.86 -7.15
N LEU A 248 5.08 -17.20 -8.11
CA LEU A 248 5.85 -18.44 -8.08
C LEU A 248 6.75 -18.49 -6.84
N LEU A 249 7.45 -17.39 -6.54
CA LEU A 249 8.31 -17.30 -5.35
C LEU A 249 7.50 -17.41 -4.05
N LEU A 250 6.31 -16.79 -3.98
CA LEU A 250 5.41 -16.92 -2.83
C LEU A 250 4.93 -18.36 -2.64
N GLU A 251 4.59 -19.07 -3.72
CA GLU A 251 4.18 -20.48 -3.66
C GLU A 251 5.34 -21.37 -3.19
N LEU A 252 6.57 -21.15 -3.71
CA LEU A 252 7.76 -21.88 -3.27
C LEU A 252 8.07 -21.66 -1.78
N LEU A 253 8.04 -20.41 -1.31
CA LEU A 253 8.25 -20.08 0.09
C LEU A 253 7.15 -20.69 0.98
N SER A 254 5.90 -20.64 0.53
CA SER A 254 4.78 -21.22 1.28
C SER A 254 4.90 -22.74 1.36
N ALA A 255 5.23 -23.40 0.25
CA ALA A 255 5.37 -24.85 0.17
C ALA A 255 6.59 -25.39 0.95
N SER A 256 7.65 -24.59 1.06
CA SER A 256 8.85 -24.92 1.84
C SER A 256 8.75 -24.56 3.31
N ALA A 257 7.69 -23.85 3.73
CA ALA A 257 7.51 -23.48 5.13
C ALA A 257 7.29 -24.73 6.00
N GLU A 258 8.16 -24.91 7.00
CA GLU A 258 8.20 -26.04 7.93
C GLU A 258 8.41 -25.55 9.36
N ILE A 259 7.69 -26.18 10.31
CA ILE A 259 7.76 -25.84 11.74
C ILE A 259 9.20 -26.09 12.25
N ASP A 260 9.69 -25.18 13.10
CA ASP A 260 11.04 -25.23 13.69
C ASP A 260 12.24 -25.29 12.72
N TYR A 261 12.01 -25.15 11.41
CA TYR A 261 13.07 -25.25 10.40
C TYR A 261 13.17 -24.01 9.49
N PHE A 262 12.13 -23.74 8.70
CA PHE A 262 12.10 -22.60 7.79
C PHE A 262 10.71 -21.96 7.81
N GLN A 263 10.62 -20.77 8.41
CA GLN A 263 9.33 -20.09 8.60
C GLN A 263 9.35 -18.69 7.96
N PRO A 264 9.15 -18.63 6.62
CA PRO A 264 9.15 -17.37 5.88
C PRO A 264 7.94 -16.51 6.22
N LYS A 265 8.11 -15.19 6.17
CA LYS A 265 7.08 -14.18 6.40
C LYS A 265 7.29 -13.00 5.47
N LEU A 266 6.23 -12.35 5.04
CA LEU A 266 6.33 -11.18 4.17
C LEU A 266 5.56 -10.00 4.77
N VAL A 267 6.24 -8.86 4.87
CA VAL A 267 5.63 -7.60 5.22
C VAL A 267 5.73 -6.66 4.02
N LEU A 268 4.58 -6.21 3.52
CA LEU A 268 4.48 -5.25 2.42
C LEU A 268 3.96 -3.92 2.96
N ASN A 269 4.85 -2.94 3.10
CA ASN A 269 4.52 -1.60 3.57
C ASN A 269 4.18 -0.65 2.43
N ASN A 270 3.18 0.21 2.67
CA ASN A 270 2.63 1.16 1.72
C ASN A 270 2.13 0.50 0.42
N ILE A 271 1.39 -0.60 0.53
CA ILE A 271 0.90 -1.36 -0.63
C ILE A 271 0.04 -0.53 -1.60
N ASP A 272 -0.60 0.52 -1.11
CA ASP A 272 -1.37 1.50 -1.90
C ASP A 272 -0.53 2.22 -2.97
N LEU A 273 0.78 2.40 -2.73
CA LEU A 273 1.69 2.99 -3.72
C LEU A 273 1.80 2.17 -5.00
N LEU A 274 1.74 0.84 -4.88
CA LEU A 274 1.83 -0.06 -6.03
C LEU A 274 0.65 0.14 -6.98
N ARG A 275 -0.54 0.45 -6.46
CA ARG A 275 -1.74 0.72 -7.26
C ARG A 275 -1.63 2.02 -8.06
N ASN A 276 -0.99 3.03 -7.48
CA ASN A 276 -0.90 4.38 -8.02
C ASN A 276 0.42 4.66 -8.77
N ALA A 277 1.27 3.65 -8.96
CA ALA A 277 2.56 3.79 -9.61
C ALA A 277 2.44 4.18 -11.10
N ILE A 278 3.44 4.90 -11.60
CA ILE A 278 3.51 5.27 -13.02
C ILE A 278 4.08 4.11 -13.83
N LEU A 279 3.39 3.79 -14.92
CA LEU A 279 3.91 2.91 -15.95
C LEU A 279 4.83 3.71 -16.88
N THR A 280 6.13 3.40 -16.86
CA THR A 280 7.14 4.07 -17.70
C THR A 280 7.41 3.34 -19.01
N ASP A 281 7.06 2.06 -19.10
CA ASP A 281 7.33 1.18 -20.22
C ASP A 281 6.14 0.26 -20.53
N GLU A 282 5.97 -0.17 -21.78
CA GLU A 282 4.93 -1.13 -22.17
C GLU A 282 5.30 -2.58 -21.79
N SER A 283 6.23 -2.79 -20.84
CA SER A 283 6.73 -4.11 -20.45
C SER A 283 5.73 -4.90 -19.61
N THR A 284 4.78 -4.22 -18.96
CA THR A 284 3.80 -4.80 -18.04
C THR A 284 2.44 -4.09 -18.17
N VAL A 285 1.42 -4.67 -17.53
CA VAL A 285 0.09 -4.06 -17.42
C VAL A 285 0.10 -2.82 -16.53
N SER A 286 -0.99 -2.04 -16.54
CA SER A 286 -1.17 -0.89 -15.65
C SER A 286 -0.95 -1.24 -14.17
N ALA A 287 -0.50 -0.26 -13.39
CA ALA A 287 -0.14 -0.43 -11.98
C ALA A 287 -1.31 -0.93 -11.13
N SER A 288 -2.52 -0.42 -11.36
CA SER A 288 -3.73 -0.90 -10.71
C SER A 288 -4.02 -2.37 -11.01
N MET A 289 -3.91 -2.80 -12.28
CA MET A 289 -4.11 -4.19 -12.66
C MET A 289 -3.04 -5.13 -12.08
N TYR A 290 -1.78 -4.70 -12.07
CA TYR A 290 -0.69 -5.46 -11.46
C TYR A 290 -0.95 -5.65 -9.95
N HIS A 291 -1.24 -4.54 -9.26
CA HIS A 291 -1.58 -4.53 -7.86
C HIS A 291 -2.76 -5.47 -7.54
N ASP A 292 -3.89 -5.31 -8.23
CA ASP A 292 -5.10 -6.08 -7.96
C ASP A 292 -4.90 -7.58 -8.25
N SER A 293 -4.14 -7.90 -9.31
CA SER A 293 -3.77 -9.28 -9.63
C SER A 293 -2.87 -9.91 -8.56
N LEU A 294 -1.87 -9.18 -8.06
CA LEU A 294 -0.97 -9.67 -7.01
C LEU A 294 -1.74 -10.03 -5.74
N ILE A 295 -2.64 -9.14 -5.32
CA ILE A 295 -3.45 -9.31 -4.11
C ILE A 295 -4.45 -10.45 -4.28
N TYR A 296 -5.14 -10.51 -5.42
CA TYR A 296 -6.05 -11.62 -5.73
C TYR A 296 -5.33 -12.97 -5.66
N ARG A 297 -4.13 -13.07 -6.26
CA ARG A 297 -3.36 -14.32 -6.29
C ARG A 297 -2.80 -14.68 -4.92
N LEU A 298 -2.42 -13.70 -4.11
CA LEU A 298 -2.01 -13.92 -2.72
C LEU A 298 -3.15 -14.52 -1.88
N ILE A 299 -4.35 -13.94 -2.00
CA ILE A 299 -5.56 -14.46 -1.34
C ILE A 299 -5.85 -15.88 -1.82
N ALA A 300 -5.83 -16.10 -3.15
CA ALA A 300 -6.11 -17.41 -3.73
C ALA A 300 -5.12 -18.48 -3.24
N LEU A 301 -3.83 -18.14 -3.09
CA LEU A 301 -2.83 -19.03 -2.52
C LEU A 301 -3.13 -19.35 -1.05
N GLY A 302 -3.49 -18.35 -0.25
CA GLY A 302 -3.86 -18.51 1.16
C GLY A 302 -5.07 -19.44 1.34
N VAL A 303 -6.15 -19.17 0.61
CA VAL A 303 -7.42 -19.90 0.74
C VAL A 303 -7.29 -21.36 0.26
N ASN A 304 -6.58 -21.60 -0.84
CA ASN A 304 -6.50 -22.94 -1.43
C ASN A 304 -5.41 -23.82 -0.79
N GLU A 305 -4.25 -23.25 -0.45
CA GLU A 305 -3.05 -24.02 -0.11
C GLU A 305 -2.43 -23.63 1.25
N ARG A 306 -2.94 -22.56 1.87
CA ARG A 306 -2.33 -21.84 3.00
C ARG A 306 -0.96 -21.28 2.64
N CYS A 307 -0.85 -19.95 2.59
CA CYS A 307 0.38 -19.27 2.25
C CYS A 307 1.21 -18.96 3.50
N LEU A 308 2.47 -18.57 3.31
CA LEU A 308 3.27 -17.96 4.37
C LEU A 308 2.57 -16.70 4.95
N PRO A 309 2.78 -16.32 6.23
CA PRO A 309 2.19 -15.10 6.78
C PRO A 309 2.53 -13.85 5.98
N VAL A 310 1.50 -13.19 5.44
CA VAL A 310 1.66 -11.91 4.72
C VAL A 310 0.92 -10.79 5.44
N ILE A 311 1.66 -9.76 5.82
CA ILE A 311 1.16 -8.56 6.49
C ILE A 311 1.24 -7.39 5.52
N LEU A 312 0.07 -6.90 5.09
CA LEU A 312 -0.08 -5.71 4.25
C LEU A 312 -0.28 -4.49 5.14
N ILE A 313 0.58 -3.49 5.02
CA ILE A 313 0.47 -2.24 5.79
C ILE A 313 0.06 -1.12 4.83
N THR A 314 -0.99 -0.39 5.22
CA THR A 314 -1.47 0.75 4.44
C THR A 314 -1.94 1.87 5.35
N SER A 315 -1.77 3.10 4.89
CA SER A 315 -2.38 4.28 5.50
C SER A 315 -3.55 4.82 4.69
N ASP A 316 -3.78 4.27 3.51
CA ASP A 316 -4.91 4.64 2.68
C ASP A 316 -6.15 3.94 3.20
N SER A 317 -7.11 4.75 3.69
CA SER A 317 -8.38 4.23 4.18
C SER A 317 -9.18 3.50 3.10
N TYR A 318 -8.92 3.85 1.84
CA TYR A 318 -9.57 3.32 0.66
C TYR A 318 -9.30 1.82 0.43
N TYR A 319 -8.10 1.34 0.78
CA TYR A 319 -7.72 -0.06 0.56
C TYR A 319 -8.59 -1.04 1.34
N SER A 320 -8.88 -0.71 2.59
CA SER A 320 -9.60 -1.62 3.51
C SER A 320 -11.07 -1.85 3.12
N TYR A 321 -11.79 -0.81 2.70
CA TYR A 321 -13.18 -0.89 2.26
C TYR A 321 -13.29 -1.44 0.84
N ARG A 322 -12.45 -0.94 -0.06
CA ARG A 322 -12.55 -1.31 -1.47
C ARG A 322 -12.12 -2.76 -1.70
N ALA A 323 -11.16 -3.29 -0.94
CA ALA A 323 -10.85 -4.71 -1.01
C ALA A 323 -12.04 -5.61 -0.61
N TYR A 324 -12.80 -5.25 0.43
CA TYR A 324 -14.04 -5.98 0.75
C TYR A 324 -15.05 -5.94 -0.40
N MET A 325 -15.28 -4.75 -0.99
CA MET A 325 -16.22 -4.58 -2.11
C MET A 325 -15.75 -5.29 -3.38
N ASP A 326 -14.46 -5.20 -3.71
CA ASP A 326 -13.86 -5.72 -4.93
C ASP A 326 -13.82 -7.25 -4.93
N PHE A 327 -13.68 -7.88 -3.75
CA PHE A 327 -13.54 -9.33 -3.64
C PHE A 327 -14.77 -10.05 -3.04
N GLY A 328 -15.73 -9.34 -2.45
CA GLY A 328 -17.06 -9.87 -2.15
C GLY A 328 -17.20 -10.81 -0.94
N PHE A 329 -16.15 -11.00 -0.14
CA PHE A 329 -16.23 -11.80 1.11
C PHE A 329 -15.70 -11.01 2.32
N PRO A 330 -16.40 -11.05 3.47
CA PRO A 330 -16.00 -10.30 4.67
C PRO A 330 -14.70 -10.82 5.31
N ASP A 331 -14.39 -12.10 5.12
CA ASP A 331 -13.27 -12.80 5.77
C ASP A 331 -12.04 -12.95 4.86
N ILE A 332 -11.86 -12.09 3.85
CA ILE A 332 -10.71 -12.21 2.92
C ILE A 332 -9.40 -11.83 3.60
N PHE A 333 -9.49 -10.92 4.57
CA PHE A 333 -8.37 -10.43 5.33
C PHE A 333 -8.67 -10.47 6.82
N ILE A 334 -7.64 -10.74 7.60
CA ILE A 334 -7.64 -10.35 9.01
C ILE A 334 -7.36 -8.84 9.03
N SER A 335 -8.39 -8.01 9.20
CA SER A 335 -8.24 -6.54 9.26
C SER A 335 -7.97 -6.10 10.69
N ARG A 336 -6.85 -5.39 10.91
CA ARG A 336 -6.51 -4.78 12.20
C ARG A 336 -6.17 -3.32 12.01
N GLU A 337 -6.69 -2.50 12.91
CA GLU A 337 -6.62 -1.05 12.82
C GLU A 337 -5.81 -0.46 13.98
N THR A 338 -4.90 0.47 13.70
CA THR A 338 -4.14 1.20 14.72
C THR A 338 -4.39 2.69 14.68
N PHE A 339 -4.51 3.29 15.86
CA PHE A 339 -4.76 4.72 16.05
C PHE A 339 -3.67 5.42 16.88
N GLY A 340 -2.56 4.73 17.12
CA GLY A 340 -1.51 5.24 18.00
C GLY A 340 -1.85 5.02 19.46
N TRP A 341 -1.47 5.97 20.31
CA TRP A 341 -1.64 5.87 21.76
C TRP A 341 -2.93 6.52 22.24
N THR A 342 -3.53 6.00 23.30
CA THR A 342 -4.49 6.78 24.10
C THR A 342 -3.76 7.97 24.76
N PRO A 343 -4.48 9.06 25.12
CA PRO A 343 -3.85 10.15 25.85
C PRO A 343 -3.18 9.70 27.16
N GLN A 344 -3.72 8.69 27.84
CA GLN A 344 -3.16 8.14 29.07
C GLN A 344 -1.89 7.33 28.80
N GLU A 345 -1.89 6.45 27.80
CA GLU A 345 -0.69 5.69 27.38
C GLU A 345 0.43 6.63 26.94
N ALA A 346 0.10 7.61 26.10
CA ALA A 346 1.08 8.59 25.65
C ALA A 346 1.65 9.40 26.80
N LYS A 347 0.82 9.83 27.75
CA LYS A 347 1.26 10.58 28.94
C LYS A 347 2.36 9.84 29.70
N MET A 348 2.23 8.52 29.88
CA MET A 348 3.21 7.71 30.62
C MET A 348 4.60 7.67 29.97
N HIS A 349 4.67 7.84 28.65
CA HIS A 349 5.94 7.79 27.90
C HIS A 349 6.49 9.17 27.55
N MET A 350 5.63 10.19 27.49
CA MET A 350 6.00 11.52 27.00
C MET A 350 6.28 12.51 28.13
N VAL A 351 5.57 12.37 29.25
CA VAL A 351 5.71 13.27 30.40
C VAL A 351 6.88 12.82 31.25
N ALA A 352 7.68 13.80 31.72
CA ALA A 352 8.97 13.67 32.41
C ALA A 352 10.19 13.64 31.48
N ASP A 353 10.16 12.87 30.40
CA ASP A 353 11.32 12.74 29.50
C ASP A 353 11.34 13.77 28.37
N TYR A 354 10.16 14.17 27.85
CA TYR A 354 10.04 15.02 26.66
C TYR A 354 9.24 16.31 26.93
N PHE A 355 8.13 16.19 27.65
CA PHE A 355 7.21 17.28 27.95
C PHE A 355 6.90 17.37 29.45
N THR A 356 6.54 18.57 29.91
CA THR A 356 6.00 18.77 31.26
C THR A 356 4.52 18.41 31.34
N ALA A 357 3.97 18.29 32.56
CA ALA A 357 2.57 17.95 32.74
C ALA A 357 1.61 19.02 32.19
N SER A 358 1.96 20.31 32.29
CA SER A 358 1.16 21.42 31.74
C SER A 358 1.23 21.45 30.21
N GLU A 359 2.42 21.26 29.64
CA GLU A 359 2.61 21.13 28.19
C GLU A 359 1.77 19.98 27.62
N TRP A 360 1.73 18.83 28.31
CA TRP A 360 0.96 17.66 27.88
C TRP A 360 -0.55 17.92 27.82
N VAL A 361 -1.11 18.65 28.78
CA VAL A 361 -2.55 18.99 28.77
C VAL A 361 -2.89 19.76 27.49
N LEU A 362 -2.06 20.74 27.13
CA LEU A 362 -2.22 21.53 25.92
C LEU A 362 -2.07 20.66 24.66
N ILE A 363 -1.03 19.81 24.58
CA ILE A 363 -0.84 18.89 23.45
C ILE A 363 -2.05 17.97 23.26
N ALA A 364 -2.53 17.33 24.33
CA ALA A 364 -3.64 16.39 24.28
C ALA A 364 -4.94 17.05 23.80
N GLU A 365 -5.16 18.32 24.17
CA GLU A 365 -6.30 19.10 23.72
C GLU A 365 -6.15 19.56 22.26
N VAL A 366 -4.96 19.98 21.85
CA VAL A 366 -4.72 20.62 20.55
C VAL A 366 -4.44 19.62 19.43
N LEU A 367 -3.42 18.79 19.60
CA LEU A 367 -2.89 17.89 18.56
C LEU A 367 -3.32 16.43 18.77
N GLY A 368 -3.63 16.07 20.02
CA GLY A 368 -3.89 14.71 20.44
C GLY A 368 -2.62 13.84 20.49
N PRO A 369 -2.75 12.56 20.87
CA PRO A 369 -1.62 11.67 21.15
C PRO A 369 -1.02 11.01 19.88
N ASN A 370 -1.02 11.70 18.75
CA ASN A 370 -0.47 11.14 17.51
C ASN A 370 1.08 11.14 17.59
N PRO A 371 1.75 9.98 17.52
CA PRO A 371 3.20 9.88 17.70
C PRO A 371 4.02 10.81 16.80
N ARG A 372 3.58 11.04 15.56
CA ARG A 372 4.27 11.94 14.65
C ARG A 372 4.15 13.41 15.05
N HIS A 373 2.97 13.85 15.51
CA HIS A 373 2.84 15.19 16.07
C HIS A 373 3.76 15.39 17.27
N LEU A 374 3.84 14.38 18.14
CA LEU A 374 4.70 14.42 19.32
C LEU A 374 6.19 14.52 18.93
N SER A 375 6.64 13.74 17.94
CA SER A 375 8.04 13.79 17.49
C SER A 375 8.40 15.10 16.80
N GLU A 376 7.55 15.61 15.90
CA GLU A 376 7.79 16.87 15.18
C GLU A 376 7.76 18.07 16.14
N LEU A 377 6.81 18.09 17.08
CA LEU A 377 6.72 19.14 18.09
C LEU A 377 7.92 19.12 19.04
N TYR A 378 8.38 17.92 19.44
CA TYR A 378 9.57 17.81 20.28
C TYR A 378 10.83 18.28 19.55
N ALA A 379 10.99 17.95 18.27
CA ALA A 379 12.10 18.45 17.45
C ALA A 379 12.08 19.98 17.34
N LEU A 380 10.89 20.58 17.17
CA LEU A 380 10.72 22.05 17.18
C LEU A 380 11.08 22.66 18.53
N LYS A 381 10.65 22.04 19.65
CA LYS A 381 10.99 22.48 21.01
C LYS A 381 12.51 22.47 21.25
N GLN A 382 13.24 21.50 20.70
CA GLN A 382 14.70 21.44 20.79
C GLN A 382 15.42 22.43 19.88
N SER A 383 14.73 23.02 18.89
CA SER A 383 15.36 23.95 17.96
C SER A 383 15.67 25.28 18.65
N SER A 384 16.85 25.82 18.38
CA SER A 384 17.35 27.08 18.99
C SER A 384 16.51 28.31 18.67
N TYR A 385 15.57 28.21 17.72
CA TYR A 385 14.74 29.33 17.25
C TYR A 385 13.65 29.74 18.24
N TYR A 386 13.27 28.87 19.18
CA TYR A 386 12.14 29.10 20.10
C TYR A 386 12.55 29.17 21.57
N ASN A 387 13.83 29.42 21.86
CA ASN A 387 14.35 29.51 23.23
C ASN A 387 13.75 30.67 24.06
N GLU A 388 13.09 31.65 23.43
CA GLU A 388 12.53 32.85 24.09
C GLU A 388 10.98 32.92 24.05
N GLY A 389 10.29 31.94 23.45
CA GLY A 389 8.83 31.91 23.32
C GLY A 389 8.12 31.03 24.36
N THR A 390 6.81 31.19 24.52
CA THR A 390 6.00 30.27 25.33
C THR A 390 5.76 28.95 24.58
N PHE A 391 5.41 27.89 25.30
CA PHE A 391 5.08 26.62 24.66
C PHE A 391 3.83 26.70 23.77
N GLU A 392 2.90 27.62 24.07
CA GLU A 392 1.75 27.93 23.21
C GLU A 392 2.21 28.47 21.85
N ASP A 393 3.21 29.37 21.83
CA ASP A 393 3.80 29.90 20.59
C ASP A 393 4.42 28.79 19.74
N ILE A 394 5.05 27.78 20.36
CA ILE A 394 5.62 26.62 19.66
C ILE A 394 4.51 25.78 19.02
N ILE A 395 3.40 25.54 19.72
CA ILE A 395 2.26 24.81 19.18
C ILE A 395 1.61 25.58 18.02
N ASP A 396 1.44 26.89 18.16
CA ASP A 396 0.87 27.73 17.11
C ASP A 396 1.77 27.80 15.87
N ALA A 397 3.09 27.89 16.07
CA ALA A 397 4.07 27.78 15.00
C ALA A 397 3.99 26.42 14.30
N TYR A 398 3.84 25.33 15.06
CA TYR A 398 3.67 23.99 14.50
C TYR A 398 2.35 23.83 13.72
N LEU A 399 1.24 24.36 14.23
CA LEU A 399 -0.03 24.38 13.50
C LEU A 399 0.03 25.24 12.24
N ALA A 400 0.76 26.36 12.27
CA ALA A 400 1.02 27.17 11.10
C ALA A 400 1.87 26.42 10.07
N PHE A 401 2.91 25.69 10.53
CA PHE A 401 3.70 24.80 9.69
C PHE A 401 2.81 23.75 9.02
N LEU A 402 2.00 23.00 9.80
CA LEU A 402 1.05 22.02 9.26
C LEU A 402 0.07 22.65 8.26
N GLN A 403 -0.42 23.85 8.54
CA GLN A 403 -1.32 24.56 7.63
C GLN A 403 -0.64 24.82 6.27
N VAL A 404 0.58 25.33 6.28
CA VAL A 404 1.30 25.78 5.07
C VAL A 404 1.88 24.61 4.30
N THR A 405 2.48 23.62 4.97
CA THR A 405 3.23 22.54 4.32
C THR A 405 2.39 21.30 4.03
N VAL A 406 1.29 21.09 4.76
CA VAL A 406 0.46 19.89 4.63
C VAL A 406 -0.93 20.23 4.12
N VAL A 407 -1.68 21.04 4.88
CA VAL A 407 -3.11 21.19 4.64
C VAL A 407 -3.38 22.04 3.40
N ASN A 408 -2.72 23.18 3.22
CA ASN A 408 -2.94 24.01 2.04
C ASN A 408 -2.62 23.28 0.73
N PRO A 409 -1.44 22.63 0.56
CA PRO A 409 -1.15 21.86 -0.65
C PRO A 409 -2.14 20.72 -0.88
N ALA A 410 -2.52 19.98 0.17
CA ALA A 410 -3.49 18.90 0.06
C ALA A 410 -4.89 19.41 -0.32
N MET A 411 -5.31 20.58 0.18
CA MET A 411 -6.57 21.21 -0.23
C MET A 411 -6.52 21.68 -1.69
N GLU A 412 -5.38 22.21 -2.16
CA GLU A 412 -5.19 22.55 -3.57
C GLU A 412 -5.25 21.31 -4.48
N SER A 413 -4.63 20.20 -4.06
CA SER A 413 -4.76 18.91 -4.75
C SER A 413 -6.21 18.41 -4.75
N ALA A 414 -6.93 18.52 -3.64
CA ALA A 414 -8.34 18.13 -3.56
C ALA A 414 -9.22 18.97 -4.49
N LEU A 415 -8.95 20.27 -4.62
CA LEU A 415 -9.61 21.14 -5.59
C LEU A 415 -9.30 20.73 -7.03
N SER A 416 -8.08 20.28 -7.32
CA SER A 416 -7.72 19.75 -8.64
C SER A 416 -8.50 18.48 -8.98
N ILE A 417 -8.60 17.53 -8.04
CA ILE A 417 -9.40 16.31 -8.19
C ILE A 417 -10.88 16.65 -8.46
N LEU A 418 -11.44 17.63 -7.74
CA LEU A 418 -12.82 18.08 -7.95
C LEU A 418 -13.03 18.76 -9.32
N GLN A 419 -12.06 19.54 -9.81
CA GLN A 419 -12.12 20.11 -11.15
C GLN A 419 -12.11 19.02 -12.22
N GLN A 420 -11.23 18.03 -12.07
CA GLN A 420 -11.16 16.89 -12.97
C GLN A 420 -12.48 16.09 -12.96
N PHE A 421 -13.07 15.88 -11.78
CA PHE A 421 -14.38 15.25 -11.64
C PHE A 421 -15.47 16.02 -12.41
N ALA A 422 -15.48 17.36 -12.32
CA ALA A 422 -16.44 18.18 -13.06
C ALA A 422 -16.30 18.02 -14.58
N ILE A 423 -15.06 18.00 -15.08
CA ILE A 423 -14.75 17.77 -16.50
C ILE A 423 -15.23 16.37 -16.94
N ASP A 424 -14.94 15.34 -16.16
CA ASP A 424 -15.33 13.97 -16.48
C ASP A 424 -16.84 13.74 -16.40
N ALA A 425 -17.53 14.47 -15.50
CA ALA A 425 -19.00 14.51 -15.45
C ALA A 425 -19.59 15.13 -16.72
N CYS A 426 -19.07 16.29 -17.16
CA CYS A 426 -19.49 16.94 -18.41
C CYS A 426 -19.26 16.05 -19.64
N ASN A 427 -18.14 15.33 -19.66
CA ASN A 427 -17.78 14.40 -20.74
C ASN A 427 -18.55 13.07 -20.70
N GLY A 428 -19.44 12.87 -19.72
CA GLY A 428 -20.24 11.64 -19.60
C GLY A 428 -19.44 10.39 -19.23
N LYS A 429 -18.19 10.53 -18.76
CA LYS A 429 -17.35 9.39 -18.32
C LYS A 429 -17.81 8.82 -16.99
N ILE A 430 -18.52 9.60 -16.19
CA ILE A 430 -19.07 9.19 -14.90
C ILE A 430 -20.41 8.49 -15.14
N SER A 431 -20.54 7.28 -14.59
CA SER A 431 -21.79 6.52 -14.72
C SER A 431 -22.96 7.31 -14.11
N LYS A 432 -24.12 7.25 -14.78
CA LYS A 432 -25.33 7.92 -14.29
C LYS A 432 -25.69 7.49 -12.87
N ASP A 433 -25.34 6.26 -12.49
CA ASP A 433 -25.61 5.67 -11.17
C ASP A 433 -24.86 6.39 -10.05
N ARG A 434 -23.60 6.79 -10.29
CA ARG A 434 -22.80 7.62 -9.37
C ARG A 434 -23.37 9.04 -9.19
N LEU A 435 -24.23 9.48 -10.11
CA LEU A 435 -24.89 10.79 -10.09
C LEU A 435 -26.30 10.74 -9.48
N ARG A 436 -26.80 9.55 -9.09
CA ARG A 436 -28.20 9.35 -8.62
C ARG A 436 -28.47 9.85 -7.21
N PHE A 437 -27.46 9.89 -6.32
CA PHE A 437 -27.64 10.33 -4.93
C PHE A 437 -27.58 11.87 -4.79
N GLY A 438 -28.40 12.41 -3.90
CA GLY A 438 -28.83 13.81 -3.87
C GLY A 438 -27.79 14.78 -3.34
N ALA A 439 -27.19 15.60 -4.21
CA ALA A 439 -26.27 16.65 -3.76
C ALA A 439 -25.87 17.68 -4.86
N PRO A 440 -25.19 18.78 -4.51
CA PRO A 440 -24.94 19.95 -5.36
C PRO A 440 -23.92 19.77 -6.50
N TRP A 441 -23.23 18.64 -6.61
CA TRP A 441 -22.29 18.37 -7.71
C TRP A 441 -22.96 17.98 -9.03
N ARG A 442 -24.30 17.94 -9.07
CA ARG A 442 -25.12 17.61 -10.26
C ARG A 442 -25.04 18.59 -11.42
N HIS A 443 -24.53 19.80 -11.17
CA HIS A 443 -24.43 20.85 -12.19
C HIS A 443 -23.02 21.45 -12.16
N PRO A 444 -22.00 20.72 -12.66
CA PRO A 444 -20.72 21.35 -12.96
C PRO A 444 -20.93 22.48 -13.98
N PRO A 445 -20.07 23.51 -13.99
CA PRO A 445 -20.08 24.53 -15.03
C PRO A 445 -20.04 23.88 -16.43
N HIS A 446 -20.91 24.31 -17.33
CA HIS A 446 -20.98 23.78 -18.70
C HIS A 446 -19.84 24.26 -19.61
N THR A 447 -19.07 25.25 -19.14
CA THR A 447 -17.93 25.84 -19.84
C THR A 447 -16.63 25.33 -19.25
N ASP A 448 -15.69 24.94 -20.12
CA ASP A 448 -14.32 24.53 -19.75
C ASP A 448 -13.44 25.70 -19.27
N ASN A 449 -14.03 26.76 -18.73
CA ASN A 449 -13.27 27.87 -18.18
C ASN A 449 -12.64 27.45 -16.84
N PRO A 450 -11.29 27.39 -16.73
CA PRO A 450 -10.62 26.90 -15.53
C PRO A 450 -10.94 27.73 -14.29
N THR A 451 -11.18 29.03 -14.44
CA THR A 451 -11.53 29.92 -13.33
C THR A 451 -12.90 29.59 -12.73
N MET A 452 -13.89 29.29 -13.58
CA MET A 452 -15.24 28.91 -13.14
C MET A 452 -15.27 27.52 -12.51
N LEU A 453 -14.49 26.58 -13.04
CA LEU A 453 -14.34 25.25 -12.47
C LEU A 453 -13.69 25.31 -11.08
N LEU A 454 -12.66 26.13 -10.91
CA LEU A 454 -12.02 26.35 -9.63
C LEU A 454 -12.97 27.00 -8.61
N GLU A 455 -13.71 28.03 -9.00
CA GLU A 455 -14.71 28.66 -8.12
C GLU A 455 -15.78 27.65 -7.67
N TRP A 456 -16.28 26.84 -8.60
CA TRP A 456 -17.22 25.78 -8.30
C TRP A 456 -16.63 24.76 -7.33
N ALA A 457 -15.41 24.26 -7.59
CA ALA A 457 -14.74 23.29 -6.74
C ALA A 457 -14.54 23.84 -5.31
N LYS A 458 -14.15 25.11 -5.19
CA LYS A 458 -14.03 25.81 -3.91
C LYS A 458 -15.34 25.88 -3.15
N LEU A 459 -16.45 26.22 -3.83
CA LEU A 459 -17.77 26.26 -3.21
C LEU A 459 -18.20 24.87 -2.71
N GLN A 460 -17.96 23.82 -3.50
CA GLN A 460 -18.28 22.44 -3.12
C GLN A 460 -17.47 21.99 -1.90
N LEU A 461 -16.16 22.22 -1.92
CA LEU A 461 -15.27 21.80 -0.84
C LEU A 461 -15.54 22.59 0.45
N THR A 462 -15.81 23.90 0.34
CA THR A 462 -16.19 24.74 1.50
C THR A 462 -17.51 24.27 2.13
N ASP A 463 -18.51 23.94 1.31
CA ASP A 463 -19.79 23.38 1.78
C ASP A 463 -19.60 22.02 2.46
N PHE A 464 -18.78 21.16 1.88
CA PHE A 464 -18.42 19.86 2.46
C PHE A 464 -17.75 20.01 3.83
N VAL A 465 -16.65 20.78 3.93
CA VAL A 465 -15.93 20.99 5.20
C VAL A 465 -16.85 21.63 6.24
N GLN A 466 -17.66 22.61 5.87
CA GLN A 466 -18.63 23.21 6.78
C GLN A 466 -19.64 22.20 7.34
N SER A 467 -20.11 21.27 6.50
CA SER A 467 -21.07 20.23 6.89
C SER A 467 -20.42 19.19 7.79
N PHE A 468 -19.17 18.88 7.52
CA PHE A 468 -18.36 17.97 8.32
C PHE A 468 -18.01 18.56 9.71
N VAL A 469 -17.71 19.87 9.78
CA VAL A 469 -17.55 20.62 11.04
C VAL A 469 -18.85 20.60 11.86
N LYS A 470 -20.01 20.80 11.22
CA LYS A 470 -21.32 20.72 11.89
C LYS A 470 -21.65 19.32 12.40
N ALA A 471 -21.08 18.30 11.76
CA ALA A 471 -21.13 16.91 12.20
C ALA A 471 -19.99 16.58 13.19
N GLU A 472 -19.35 17.58 13.82
CA GLU A 472 -18.27 17.39 14.80
C GLU A 472 -17.15 16.43 14.30
N PHE A 473 -16.93 16.34 12.98
CA PHE A 473 -15.98 15.41 12.34
C PHE A 473 -16.22 13.91 12.63
N GLY A 474 -17.46 13.51 12.93
CA GLY A 474 -17.82 12.15 13.36
C GLY A 474 -18.92 11.50 12.52
N VAL A 475 -18.70 11.35 11.20
CA VAL A 475 -19.72 10.76 10.31
C VAL A 475 -19.61 9.24 10.27
N ASN A 476 -20.65 8.53 10.73
CA ASN A 476 -20.70 7.07 10.65
C ASN A 476 -21.27 6.64 9.29
N TYR A 477 -20.43 6.13 8.40
CA TYR A 477 -20.82 5.82 7.03
C TYR A 477 -21.44 4.42 6.83
N LEU A 478 -21.42 3.54 7.84
CA LEU A 478 -22.12 2.24 7.78
C LEU A 478 -23.34 2.17 8.70
N ALA A 479 -23.54 3.13 9.60
CA ALA A 479 -24.81 3.29 10.29
C ALA A 479 -25.92 3.46 9.22
N ASP A 480 -27.02 2.72 9.36
CA ASP A 480 -28.22 2.84 8.52
C ASP A 480 -27.99 2.71 6.99
N CYS A 481 -26.92 2.00 6.58
CA CYS A 481 -26.54 1.79 5.17
C CYS A 481 -26.28 3.07 4.35
N SER A 482 -26.01 4.19 5.01
CA SER A 482 -25.75 5.48 4.36
C SER A 482 -24.33 5.61 3.81
N LEU A 483 -24.05 4.85 2.74
CA LEU A 483 -22.84 4.94 1.93
C LEU A 483 -22.78 6.23 1.09
N GLU A 484 -23.79 7.09 1.18
CA GLU A 484 -23.92 8.34 0.40
C GLU A 484 -22.70 9.27 0.54
N ILE A 485 -22.04 9.29 1.69
CA ILE A 485 -20.83 10.09 1.88
C ILE A 485 -19.66 9.58 1.03
N LEU A 486 -19.58 8.28 0.75
CA LEU A 486 -18.56 7.70 -0.12
C LEU A 486 -18.83 7.97 -1.61
N ASP A 487 -20.06 8.34 -1.96
CA ASP A 487 -20.43 8.83 -3.30
C ASP A 487 -20.15 10.33 -3.49
N ASP A 488 -19.85 11.08 -2.42
CA ASP A 488 -19.48 12.49 -2.52
C ASP A 488 -18.06 12.63 -3.10
N PRO A 489 -17.88 13.35 -4.23
CA PRO A 489 -16.57 13.59 -4.80
C PRO A 489 -15.64 14.38 -3.87
N SER A 490 -16.18 15.23 -2.98
CA SER A 490 -15.39 15.98 -1.98
C SER A 490 -14.89 15.08 -0.87
N ALA A 491 -15.69 14.11 -0.41
CA ALA A 491 -15.24 13.12 0.56
C ALA A 491 -14.15 12.24 -0.04
N THR A 492 -14.35 11.77 -1.28
CA THR A 492 -13.38 10.97 -2.03
C THR A 492 -12.07 11.73 -2.23
N ALA A 493 -12.13 12.97 -2.73
CA ALA A 493 -10.95 13.81 -2.92
C ALA A 493 -10.19 14.03 -1.61
N MET A 494 -10.90 14.31 -0.51
CA MET A 494 -10.28 14.56 0.80
C MET A 494 -9.64 13.30 1.43
N MET A 495 -10.18 12.11 1.15
CA MET A 495 -9.54 10.83 1.50
C MET A 495 -8.33 10.56 0.60
N GLU A 496 -8.46 10.80 -0.71
CA GLU A 496 -7.38 10.60 -1.68
C GLU A 496 -6.17 11.47 -1.38
N VAL A 497 -6.34 12.73 -0.98
CA VAL A 497 -5.23 13.61 -0.56
C VAL A 497 -4.73 13.33 0.87
N GLY A 498 -5.37 12.40 1.59
CA GLY A 498 -4.94 11.96 2.92
C GLY A 498 -5.22 12.95 4.04
N LEU A 499 -6.21 13.84 3.87
CA LEU A 499 -6.68 14.71 4.96
C LEU A 499 -7.74 14.01 5.82
N LEU A 500 -8.54 13.14 5.19
CA LEU A 500 -9.50 12.28 5.86
C LEU A 500 -9.06 10.82 5.86
N TYR A 501 -9.61 10.08 6.81
CA TYR A 501 -9.41 8.66 7.00
C TYR A 501 -10.74 7.98 7.31
N ALA A 502 -11.11 6.99 6.50
CA ALA A 502 -12.24 6.09 6.76
C ALA A 502 -11.79 4.92 7.66
N GLN A 503 -12.24 4.97 8.92
CA GLN A 503 -12.10 3.92 9.93
C GLN A 503 -13.17 2.85 9.75
N ARG A 504 -12.87 1.57 10.02
CA ARG A 504 -13.84 0.47 9.87
C ARG A 504 -14.54 0.06 11.17
N ASP A 505 -13.81 0.02 12.29
CA ASP A 505 -14.39 -0.44 13.57
C ASP A 505 -14.12 0.56 14.71
N PRO A 506 -15.12 1.37 15.12
CA PRO A 506 -16.43 1.59 14.47
C PRO A 506 -16.31 2.41 13.19
N SER A 507 -17.20 2.18 12.22
CA SER A 507 -17.16 2.82 10.90
C SER A 507 -17.32 4.35 10.94
N PHE A 508 -16.24 5.10 10.77
CA PHE A 508 -16.28 6.57 10.77
C PHE A 508 -15.37 7.17 9.70
N ILE A 509 -15.80 8.26 9.06
CA ILE A 509 -14.90 9.13 8.31
C ILE A 509 -14.52 10.29 9.21
N ARG A 510 -13.22 10.58 9.32
CA ARG A 510 -12.68 11.65 10.18
C ARG A 510 -11.34 12.20 9.68
N PRO A 511 -10.88 13.36 10.17
CA PRO A 511 -9.53 13.84 9.91
C PRO A 511 -8.47 12.87 10.42
N VAL A 512 -7.31 12.84 9.76
CA VAL A 512 -6.18 11.96 10.12
C VAL A 512 -5.68 12.19 11.55
N SER A 513 -5.80 13.42 12.05
CA SER A 513 -5.44 13.78 13.42
C SER A 513 -6.22 15.01 13.92
N ARG A 514 -6.14 15.33 15.22
CA ARG A 514 -6.73 16.58 15.75
C ARG A 514 -6.02 17.83 15.24
N GLY A 515 -4.71 17.77 15.03
CA GLY A 515 -3.96 18.87 14.40
C GLY A 515 -4.52 19.21 13.02
N ILE A 516 -4.69 18.19 12.16
CA ILE A 516 -5.29 18.36 10.83
C ILE A 516 -6.75 18.85 10.93
N GLN A 517 -7.54 18.33 11.88
CA GLN A 517 -8.90 18.83 12.14
C GLN A 517 -8.92 20.35 12.40
N ARG A 518 -8.03 20.86 13.26
CA ARG A 518 -7.95 22.30 13.55
C ARG A 518 -7.53 23.11 12.32
N CYS A 519 -6.55 22.62 11.55
CA CYS A 519 -6.13 23.25 10.30
C CYS A 519 -7.26 23.29 9.25
N LEU A 520 -8.12 22.26 9.17
CA LEU A 520 -9.30 22.28 8.29
C LEU A 520 -10.31 23.35 8.70
N VAL A 521 -10.54 23.54 10.01
CA VAL A 521 -11.39 24.63 10.52
C VAL A 521 -10.78 25.99 10.17
N ARG A 522 -9.47 26.16 10.37
CA ARG A 522 -8.75 27.39 10.01
C ARG A 522 -8.86 27.69 8.52
N TRP A 523 -8.66 26.69 7.66
CA TRP A 523 -8.83 26.82 6.21
C TRP A 523 -10.26 27.28 5.85
N LEU A 524 -11.28 26.67 6.46
CA LEU A 524 -12.68 27.04 6.24
C LEU A 524 -12.96 28.51 6.59
N VAL A 525 -12.42 28.99 7.70
CA VAL A 525 -12.56 30.40 8.11
C VAL A 525 -11.84 31.32 7.13
N GLN A 526 -10.62 30.97 6.72
CA GLN A 526 -9.84 31.76 5.76
C GLN A 526 -10.54 31.86 4.39
N GLU A 527 -11.06 30.76 3.86
CA GLU A 527 -11.78 30.81 2.57
C GLU A 527 -13.04 31.68 2.67
N LYS A 528 -13.81 31.57 3.76
CA LYS A 528 -14.98 32.45 3.96
C LYS A 528 -14.63 33.93 4.04
N MET A 529 -13.49 34.27 4.66
CA MET A 529 -13.03 35.66 4.74
C MET A 529 -12.55 36.19 3.38
N LYS A 530 -11.99 35.32 2.53
CA LYS A 530 -11.50 35.68 1.19
C LYS A 530 -12.60 35.74 0.12
N MET A 531 -13.80 35.22 0.40
CA MET A 531 -14.90 35.20 -0.57
C MET A 531 -15.38 36.61 -0.93
N ALA A 532 -15.44 36.90 -2.23
CA ALA A 532 -16.09 38.12 -2.71
C ALA A 532 -17.61 38.09 -2.42
N PHE A 533 -18.26 39.26 -2.38
CA PHE A 533 -19.69 39.37 -2.07
C PHE A 533 -20.58 38.46 -2.93
N VAL A 534 -20.32 38.40 -4.24
CA VAL A 534 -21.04 37.53 -5.18
C VAL A 534 -20.83 36.04 -4.88
N GLN A 535 -19.61 35.65 -4.52
CA GLN A 535 -19.29 34.27 -4.14
C GLN A 535 -19.93 33.89 -2.80
N SER A 536 -19.99 34.83 -1.85
CA SER A 536 -20.68 34.66 -0.57
C SER A 536 -22.18 34.42 -0.76
N LEU A 537 -22.83 35.18 -1.66
CA LEU A 537 -24.23 34.95 -2.03
C LEU A 537 -24.43 33.57 -2.68
N ARG A 538 -23.55 33.18 -3.61
CA ARG A 538 -23.58 31.83 -4.22
C ARG A 538 -23.38 30.73 -3.19
N TYR A 539 -22.47 30.92 -2.23
CA TYR A 539 -22.24 29.99 -1.13
C TYR A 539 -23.47 29.89 -0.21
N LEU A 540 -24.09 31.00 0.15
CA LEU A 540 -25.31 31.01 0.97
C LEU A 540 -26.46 30.29 0.25
N TRP A 541 -26.66 30.59 -1.04
CA TRP A 541 -27.67 29.94 -1.87
C TRP A 541 -27.41 28.43 -1.98
N GLN A 542 -26.16 28.04 -2.24
CA GLN A 542 -25.71 26.66 -2.25
C GLN A 542 -26.06 25.99 -0.91
N ARG A 543 -25.75 26.61 0.23
CA ARG A 543 -26.04 26.06 1.56
C ARG A 543 -27.54 25.90 1.85
N LEU A 544 -28.37 26.84 1.42
CA LEU A 544 -29.80 26.84 1.71
C LEU A 544 -30.59 25.90 0.80
N VAL A 545 -30.28 25.89 -0.50
CA VAL A 545 -31.07 25.18 -1.52
C VAL A 545 -30.49 23.80 -1.81
N ARG A 546 -29.16 23.67 -1.77
CA ARG A 546 -28.45 22.46 -2.21
C ARG A 546 -27.40 21.99 -1.19
N GLY A 547 -27.47 22.45 0.05
CA GLY A 547 -26.38 22.31 1.01
C GLY A 547 -26.28 20.89 1.53
N ARG A 548 -25.05 20.41 1.71
CA ARG A 548 -24.80 19.15 2.40
C ARG A 548 -25.27 19.23 3.86
N SER A 549 -25.84 18.13 4.35
CA SER A 549 -26.16 17.95 5.76
C SER A 549 -25.96 16.50 6.17
N TYR A 550 -24.81 16.21 6.78
CA TYR A 550 -24.49 14.88 7.32
C TYR A 550 -24.94 14.70 8.76
N ARG A 551 -25.75 15.62 9.30
CA ARG A 551 -26.21 15.54 10.69
C ARG A 551 -27.07 14.29 10.93
N HIS A 552 -27.77 13.81 9.90
CA HIS A 552 -28.51 12.55 9.95
C HIS A 552 -27.60 11.32 10.00
N LEU A 553 -26.33 11.45 9.60
CA LEU A 553 -25.29 10.42 9.69
C LEU A 553 -24.53 10.45 11.02
N MET A 554 -24.85 11.43 11.87
CA MET A 554 -24.46 11.41 13.28
C MET A 554 -25.40 10.45 13.97
N LYS A 555 -24.93 9.24 14.33
CA LYS A 555 -25.69 8.42 15.27
C LYS A 555 -25.86 9.25 16.55
N GLU A 556 -27.09 9.63 16.87
CA GLU A 556 -27.47 9.80 18.26
C GLU A 556 -27.06 8.51 18.97
N ALA A 557 -26.31 8.63 20.07
CA ALA A 557 -25.94 7.49 20.89
C ALA A 557 -27.23 6.87 21.45
N GLY A 558 -27.81 5.94 20.70
CA GLY A 558 -29.12 5.33 20.93
C GLY A 558 -29.17 3.89 20.39
N TYR A 559 -28.06 3.17 20.47
CA TYR A 559 -28.12 1.72 20.67
C TYR A 559 -27.67 1.49 22.11
N LYS A 560 -28.65 1.18 22.97
CA LYS A 560 -28.44 0.67 24.33
C LYS A 560 -27.81 -0.71 24.27
#